data_AF-A0A917TSB9-F1
#
_entry.id   AF-A0A917TSB9-F1
#
_cell.length_a   1.000
_cell.length_b   1.000
_cell.length_c   1.000
_cell.angle_alpha   90.00
_cell.angle_beta   90.00
_cell.angle_gamma   90.00
#
_symmetry.space_group_name_H-M   'P 1'
#
loop_
_entity.id
_entity.type
_entity.pdbx_description
1 polymer ?
#
loop_
_entity_poly.entity_id
_entity_poly.type
_entity_poly.pdbx_seq_one_letter_code
_entity_poly.pdbx_strand_id
1 'polypeptide(L)'
;MSRGNVYGRRPERLFPREVRDWQFSVVGFGRRGLDEQEVRQFLHRVARELTILYQDLARLDDENIRLKRALRDWQAAHAQRRTP
;
A
#
# COMPACT_ATOMS: atom_id res chain seq x y z
N MET A 1 1.69 -8.24 33.83
CA MET A 1 1.20 -7.13 32.99
C MET A 1 2.07 -7.07 31.74
N SER A 2 1.57 -7.46 30.58
CA SER A 2 2.34 -7.40 29.32
C SER A 2 1.46 -6.79 28.24
N ARG A 3 1.65 -5.49 27.99
CA ARG A 3 1.04 -4.76 26.88
C ARG A 3 2.18 -4.28 25.98
N GLY A 4 2.28 -4.84 24.78
CA GLY A 4 3.22 -4.31 23.81
C GLY A 4 3.65 -5.31 22.75
N ASN A 5 2.72 -5.93 22.01
CA ASN A 5 3.07 -6.44 20.68
C ASN A 5 1.86 -6.65 19.76
N VAL A 6 1.04 -5.62 19.54
CA VAL A 6 -0.08 -5.70 18.57
C VAL A 6 0.22 -4.92 17.28
N TYR A 7 1.30 -4.13 17.24
CA TYR A 7 1.65 -3.29 16.07
C TYR A 7 2.81 -3.82 15.22
N GLY A 8 3.40 -4.97 15.57
CA GLY A 8 4.60 -5.49 14.91
C GLY A 8 4.34 -6.24 13.59
N ARG A 9 3.12 -6.73 13.36
CA ARG A 9 2.75 -7.29 12.06
C ARG A 9 2.02 -6.20 11.30
N ARG A 10 2.70 -5.54 10.36
CA ARG A 10 1.97 -4.81 9.32
C ARG A 10 0.95 -5.81 8.77
N PRO A 11 -0.35 -5.50 8.82
CA PRO A 11 -1.34 -6.39 8.21
C PRO A 11 -0.93 -6.61 6.77
N GLU A 12 -1.13 -7.83 6.29
CA GLU A 12 -0.84 -8.19 4.91
C GLU A 12 -1.50 -7.17 3.99
N ARG A 13 -0.73 -6.63 3.03
CA ARG A 13 -1.22 -5.56 2.18
C ARG A 13 -2.35 -6.10 1.33
N LEU A 14 -3.50 -5.46 1.41
CA LEU A 14 -4.66 -5.81 0.60
C LEU A 14 -4.42 -5.38 -0.86
N PHE A 15 -4.32 -6.34 -1.77
CA PHE A 15 -4.09 -6.06 -3.17
C PHE A 15 -5.39 -5.65 -3.87
N PRO A 16 -5.34 -4.72 -4.86
CA PRO A 16 -6.52 -4.29 -5.60
C PRO A 16 -7.36 -5.44 -6.17
N ARG A 17 -6.70 -6.51 -6.62
CA ARG A 17 -7.39 -7.69 -7.16
C ARG A 17 -8.17 -8.42 -6.07
N GLU A 18 -7.56 -8.61 -4.90
CA GLU A 18 -8.22 -9.27 -3.76
C GLU A 18 -9.49 -8.52 -3.35
N VAL A 19 -9.48 -7.18 -3.40
CA VAL A 19 -10.66 -6.37 -3.11
C VAL A 19 -11.77 -6.57 -4.14
N ARG A 20 -11.45 -6.65 -5.44
CA ARG A 20 -12.45 -6.84 -6.50
C ARG A 20 -13.08 -8.23 -6.45
N ASP A 21 -12.26 -9.22 -6.13
CA ASP A 21 -12.63 -10.63 -6.16
C ASP A 21 -13.22 -11.09 -4.81
N TRP A 22 -13.26 -10.21 -3.80
CA TRP A 22 -13.79 -10.51 -2.47
C TRP A 22 -15.29 -10.79 -2.50
N GLN A 23 -15.68 -11.94 -1.96
CA GLN A 23 -17.09 -12.33 -1.83
C GLN A 23 -17.49 -12.32 -0.34
N PHE A 24 -18.53 -11.56 -0.03
CA PHE A 24 -19.14 -11.59 1.29
C PHE A 24 -20.15 -12.73 1.37
N SER A 25 -20.21 -13.40 2.53
CA SER A 25 -21.27 -14.37 2.81
C SER A 25 -22.63 -13.67 2.90
N VAL A 26 -23.67 -14.34 2.39
CA VAL A 26 -25.04 -13.85 2.52
C VAL A 26 -25.48 -13.94 3.98
N VAL A 27 -26.27 -12.96 4.43
CA VAL A 27 -26.83 -12.97 5.78
C VAL A 27 -27.79 -14.15 5.97
N GLY A 28 -27.78 -14.75 7.16
CA GLY A 28 -28.70 -15.83 7.51
C GLY A 28 -30.16 -15.40 7.55
N PHE A 29 -31.05 -16.39 7.57
CA PHE A 29 -32.51 -16.19 7.55
C PHE A 29 -32.99 -15.21 8.64
N GLY A 30 -33.92 -14.32 8.28
CA GLY A 30 -34.49 -13.32 9.19
C GLY A 30 -33.64 -12.06 9.41
N ARG A 31 -32.46 -11.95 8.78
CA ARG A 31 -31.59 -10.76 8.85
C ARG A 31 -31.62 -9.99 7.53
N ARG A 32 -31.53 -8.66 7.61
CA ARG A 32 -31.35 -7.80 6.42
C ARG A 32 -29.86 -7.60 6.16
N GLY A 33 -29.45 -7.79 4.91
CA GLY A 33 -28.09 -7.53 4.42
C GLY A 33 -28.03 -6.24 3.61
N LEU A 34 -26.81 -5.87 3.19
CA LEU A 34 -26.59 -4.80 2.22
C LEU A 34 -26.97 -5.26 0.82
N ASP A 35 -27.27 -4.32 -0.07
CA ASP A 35 -27.44 -4.60 -1.50
C ASP A 35 -26.11 -5.07 -2.08
N GLU A 36 -26.13 -6.27 -2.65
CA GLU A 36 -24.96 -6.92 -3.24
C GLU A 36 -24.34 -6.09 -4.37
N GLN A 37 -25.16 -5.39 -5.16
CA GLN A 37 -24.69 -4.54 -6.25
C GLN A 37 -24.05 -3.26 -5.75
N GLU A 38 -24.56 -2.67 -4.67
CA GLU A 38 -23.96 -1.49 -4.04
C GLU A 38 -22.59 -1.86 -3.43
N VAL A 39 -22.52 -2.99 -2.74
CA VAL A 39 -21.27 -3.51 -2.18
C VAL A 39 -20.24 -3.79 -3.29
N ARG A 40 -20.65 -4.42 -4.40
CA ARG A 40 -19.76 -4.65 -5.56
C ARG A 40 -19.23 -3.35 -6.16
N GLN A 41 -20.08 -2.34 -6.33
CA GLN A 41 -19.65 -1.04 -6.85
C GLN A 41 -18.65 -0.35 -5.92
N PHE A 42 -18.89 -0.43 -4.61
CA PHE A 42 -17.98 0.12 -3.61
C PHE A 42 -16.63 -0.60 -3.63
N LEU A 43 -16.61 -1.94 -3.63
CA LEU A 43 -15.37 -2.72 -3.75
C LEU A 43 -14.57 -2.36 -5.00
N HIS A 44 -15.26 -2.20 -6.14
CA HIS A 44 -14.59 -1.81 -7.38
C HIS A 44 -13.97 -0.40 -7.27
N ARG A 45 -14.66 0.56 -6.64
CA ARG A 45 -14.09 1.89 -6.37
C ARG A 45 -12.87 1.80 -5.46
N VAL A 46 -12.96 1.10 -4.33
CA VAL A 46 -11.85 0.92 -3.39
C VAL A 46 -10.64 0.30 -4.07
N ALA A 47 -10.85 -0.73 -4.90
CA ALA A 47 -9.77 -1.36 -5.65
C ALA A 47 -9.10 -0.42 -6.65
N ARG A 48 -9.84 0.50 -7.29
CA ARG A 48 -9.25 1.52 -8.16
C ARG A 48 -8.39 2.50 -7.36
N GLU A 49 -8.89 3.01 -6.24
CA GLU A 49 -8.12 3.91 -5.37
C GLU A 49 -6.85 3.24 -4.83
N LEU A 50 -6.93 1.97 -4.41
CA LEU A 50 -5.74 1.21 -3.99
C LEU A 50 -4.73 1.02 -5.12
N THR A 51 -5.20 0.88 -6.37
CA THR A 51 -4.32 0.78 -7.54
C THR A 51 -3.55 2.08 -7.73
N ILE A 52 -4.23 3.22 -7.67
CA ILE A 52 -3.61 4.55 -7.78
C ILE A 52 -2.59 4.74 -6.65
N LEU A 53 -2.97 4.45 -5.41
CA LEU A 53 -2.09 4.62 -4.26
C LEU A 53 -0.82 3.76 -4.35
N TYR A 54 -0.91 2.54 -4.88
CA TYR A 54 0.28 1.69 -5.08
C TYR A 54 1.15 2.16 -6.24
N GLN A 55 0.57 2.73 -7.30
CA GLN A 55 1.34 3.37 -8.37
C GLN A 55 2.10 4.60 -7.87
N ASP A 56 1.44 5.45 -7.08
CA ASP A 56 2.07 6.63 -6.51
C ASP A 56 3.18 6.24 -5.51
N LEU A 57 2.95 5.21 -4.69
CA LEU A 57 3.98 4.70 -3.80
C LEU A 57 5.20 4.16 -4.56
N ALA A 58 4.99 3.43 -5.65
CA ALA A 58 6.07 2.94 -6.50
C ALA A 58 6.87 4.11 -7.09
N ARG A 59 6.18 5.14 -7.61
CA ARG A 59 6.82 6.36 -8.12
C ARG A 59 7.65 7.06 -7.05
N LEU A 60 7.12 7.21 -5.84
CA LEU A 60 7.85 7.84 -4.73
C LEU A 60 9.07 7.02 -4.31
N ASP A 61 9.01 5.70 -4.37
CA ASP A 61 10.17 4.85 -4.08
C ASP A 61 11.26 5.01 -5.15
N ASP A 62 10.87 5.02 -6.43
CA ASP A 62 11.79 5.25 -7.55
C ASP A 62 12.47 6.62 -7.45
N GLU A 63 11.72 7.68 -7.13
CA GLU A 63 12.24 9.02 -6.89
C GLU A 63 13.22 9.04 -5.71
N ASN A 64 12.87 8.38 -4.61
CA ASN A 64 13.76 8.27 -3.45
C ASN A 64 15.05 7.52 -3.78
N ILE A 65 14.98 6.44 -4.54
CA ILE A 65 16.16 5.69 -4.99
C ILE A 65 17.04 6.58 -5.85
N ARG A 66 16.46 7.33 -6.79
CA ARG A 66 17.18 8.27 -7.65
C ARG A 66 17.88 9.36 -6.84
N LEU A 67 17.17 10.01 -5.91
CA LEU A 67 17.72 11.05 -5.06
C LEU A 67 18.86 10.53 -4.18
N LYS A 68 18.70 9.34 -3.57
CA LYS A 68 19.74 8.70 -2.77
C LYS A 68 20.97 8.36 -3.60
N ARG A 69 20.82 7.93 -4.85
CA ARG A 69 21.96 7.69 -5.76
C ARG A 69 22.69 8.99 -6.08
N ALA A 70 21.98 10.03 -6.52
CA ALA A 70 22.58 11.32 -6.82
C ALA A 70 23.35 11.90 -5.63
N LEU A 71 22.81 11.76 -4.42
CA LEU A 71 23.49 12.19 -3.19
C LEU A 71 24.80 11.42 -2.95
N ARG A 72 24.79 10.08 -3.12
CA ARG A 72 26.00 9.27 -2.98
C ARG A 72 27.06 9.63 -4.00
N ASP A 73 26.67 9.82 -5.26
CA ASP A 73 27.59 10.16 -6.34
C ASP A 73 28.25 11.52 -6.08
N TRP A 74 27.47 12.51 -5.63
CA TRP A 74 27.99 13.82 -5.22
C TRP A 74 28.93 13.71 -4.02
N GLN A 75 28.59 12.92 -3.00
CA GLN A 75 29.46 12.70 -1.83
C GLN A 75 30.79 12.05 -2.22
N ALA A 76 30.77 11.06 -3.11
CA ALA A 76 31.97 10.38 -3.60
C ALA A 76 32.88 11.34 -4.39
N ALA A 77 32.31 12.12 -5.31
CA ALA A 77 33.06 13.12 -6.08
C ALA A 77 33.71 14.19 -5.17
N HIS A 78 33.01 14.60 -4.11
CA HIS A 78 33.52 15.59 -3.17
C HIS A 78 34.60 15.02 -2.23
N ALA A 79 34.49 13.76 -1.82
CA ALA A 79 35.51 13.08 -1.04
C ALA A 79 36.82 12.94 -1.83
N GLN A 80 36.75 12.55 -3.11
CA GLN A 80 37.91 12.45 -4.00
C GLN A 80 38.63 13.81 -4.15
N ARG A 81 37.88 14.91 -4.25
CA ARG A 81 38.45 16.28 -4.33
C ARG A 81 39.09 16.77 -3.04
N ARG A 82 38.74 16.18 -1.89
CA ARG A 82 39.29 16.54 -0.56
C ARG A 82 40.48 15.68 -0.14
N THR A 83 40.80 14.64 -0.88
CA THR A 83 41.98 13.81 -0.63
C THR A 83 43.15 14.44 -1.40
N PRO A 84 44.20 14.95 -0.74
CA PRO A 84 45.33 15.64 -1.38
C PRO A 84 46.23 14.69 -2.20
#